data_AF-A0A9P6SFP5-F1
#
_entry.id   AF-A0A9P6SFP5-F1
#
_cell.length_a   1.000
_cell.length_b   1.000
_cell.length_c   1.000
_cell.angle_alpha   90.00
_cell.angle_beta   90.00
_cell.angle_gamma   90.00
#
_symmetry.space_group_name_H-M   'P 1'
#
loop_
_entity.id
_entity.type
_entity.pdbx_description
1 polymer ?
#
loop_
_entity_poly.entity_id
_entity_poly.type
_entity_poly.pdbx_seq_one_letter_code
_entity_poly.pdbx_strand_id
1 'polypeptide(L)'
;MGDRIPHEKVCLLDPSSPYPLAPEDADTYDYFLFGGILGDDPPRDRTGELRKLGFATRHLGSVQMTTDTAVNVTRRVVEGKTPLDKIPFIDHPEIKLRKKETVTMPFRYIALPPKESTEIAVEGEDSTKKSKKAKKLEPLLPPGMIELLKKDNDAALDLF
;
A
#
# COMPACT_ATOMS: atom_id res chain seq x y z
N MET A 1 28.74 -3.47 -22.71
CA MET A 1 27.33 -3.50 -23.15
C MET A 1 26.53 -3.94 -21.95
N GLY A 2 25.67 -3.09 -21.39
CA GLY A 2 24.80 -3.51 -20.29
C GLY A 2 23.84 -4.58 -20.80
N ASP A 3 23.63 -5.63 -20.02
CA ASP A 3 22.70 -6.71 -20.37
C ASP A 3 21.32 -6.14 -20.68
N ARG A 4 20.77 -6.50 -21.84
CA ARG A 4 19.38 -6.17 -22.18
C ARG A 4 18.46 -7.03 -21.33
N ILE A 5 17.52 -6.40 -20.65
CA ILE A 5 16.44 -7.10 -19.94
C ILE A 5 15.57 -7.82 -20.98
N PRO A 6 15.40 -9.15 -20.92
CA PRO A 6 14.53 -9.88 -21.83
C PRO A 6 13.07 -9.48 -21.62
N HIS A 7 12.35 -9.22 -22.71
CA HIS A 7 10.98 -8.67 -22.66
C HIS A 7 9.99 -9.63 -22.00
N GLU A 8 10.12 -10.92 -22.30
CA GLU A 8 9.34 -12.02 -21.75
C GLU A 8 9.54 -12.22 -20.24
N LYS A 9 10.64 -11.68 -19.68
CA LYS A 9 10.95 -11.72 -18.25
C LYS A 9 10.38 -10.54 -17.46
N VAL A 10 9.68 -9.62 -18.13
CA VAL A 10 9.06 -8.44 -17.52
C VAL A 10 7.55 -8.60 -17.42
N CYS A 11 7.01 -8.45 -16.21
CA CYS A 11 5.58 -8.34 -15.94
C CYS A 11 5.20 -6.89 -15.64
N LEU A 12 4.26 -6.33 -16.40
CA LEU A 12 3.66 -5.02 -16.14
C LEU A 12 2.50 -5.16 -15.13
N LEU A 13 2.60 -4.42 -14.02
CA LEU A 13 1.51 -4.32 -13.05
C LEU A 13 0.50 -3.29 -13.57
N ASP A 14 -0.67 -3.78 -13.95
CA ASP A 14 -1.72 -3.04 -14.64
C ASP A 14 -3.08 -3.33 -14.00
N PRO A 15 -3.76 -2.31 -13.43
CA PRO A 15 -5.11 -2.47 -12.88
C PRO A 15 -6.15 -3.00 -13.88
N SER A 16 -5.91 -2.82 -15.18
CA SER A 16 -6.80 -3.31 -16.25
C SER A 16 -6.50 -4.73 -16.71
N SER A 17 -5.47 -5.38 -16.15
CA SER A 17 -5.21 -6.80 -16.45
C SER A 17 -6.38 -7.66 -15.94
N PRO A 18 -6.82 -8.69 -16.69
CA PRO A 18 -7.83 -9.62 -16.20
C PRO A 18 -7.26 -10.69 -15.25
N TYR A 19 -5.93 -10.77 -15.09
CA TYR A 19 -5.27 -11.81 -14.31
C TYR A 19 -4.63 -11.23 -13.05
N PRO A 20 -4.94 -11.75 -11.84
CA PRO A 20 -4.28 -11.32 -10.61
C PRO A 20 -2.84 -11.79 -10.60
N LEU A 21 -1.95 -11.00 -10.01
CA LEU A 21 -0.60 -11.47 -9.67
C LEU A 21 -0.71 -12.69 -8.75
N ALA A 22 0.03 -13.76 -9.08
CA ALA A 22 -0.01 -15.02 -8.37
C ALA A 22 1.41 -15.48 -7.96
N PRO A 23 1.55 -16.33 -6.92
CA PRO A 23 2.85 -16.83 -6.47
C PRO A 23 3.70 -17.52 -7.55
N GLU A 24 3.04 -18.17 -8.52
CA GLU A 24 3.66 -18.89 -9.63
C GLU A 24 4.31 -17.94 -10.65
N ASP A 25 3.90 -16.67 -10.68
CA ASP A 25 4.48 -15.66 -11.56
C ASP A 25 5.98 -15.42 -11.26
N ALA A 26 6.45 -15.75 -10.05
CA ALA A 26 7.86 -15.66 -9.67
C ALA A 26 8.77 -16.66 -10.42
N ASP A 27 8.18 -17.73 -10.98
CA ASP A 27 8.94 -18.72 -11.75
C ASP A 27 9.04 -18.30 -13.23
N THR A 28 8.23 -17.32 -13.64
CA THR A 28 8.14 -16.83 -15.02
C THR A 28 8.90 -15.52 -15.20
N TYR A 29 8.67 -14.53 -14.32
CA TYR A 29 9.16 -13.17 -14.48
C TYR A 29 10.27 -12.84 -13.49
N ASP A 30 11.29 -12.16 -13.99
CA ASP A 30 12.44 -11.71 -13.18
C ASP A 30 12.28 -10.22 -12.81
N TYR A 31 11.46 -9.48 -13.55
CA TYR A 31 11.23 -8.04 -13.38
C TYR A 31 9.75 -7.71 -13.32
N PHE A 32 9.42 -6.77 -12.44
CA PHE A 32 8.07 -6.24 -12.28
C PHE A 32 8.07 -4.73 -12.55
N LEU A 33 7.37 -4.33 -13.60
CA LEU A 33 7.27 -2.95 -14.05
C LEU A 33 6.02 -2.29 -13.46
N PHE A 34 6.21 -1.20 -12.72
CA PHE A 34 5.13 -0.44 -12.10
C PHE A 34 4.85 0.81 -12.92
N GLY A 35 3.78 0.80 -13.70
CA GLY A 35 3.41 1.92 -14.55
C GLY A 35 2.45 2.89 -13.86
N GLY A 36 2.81 4.18 -13.76
CA GLY A 36 1.87 5.28 -13.53
C GLY A 36 0.92 5.17 -12.33
N ILE A 37 1.26 4.38 -11.30
CA ILE A 37 0.34 3.95 -10.24
C ILE A 37 -0.04 5.04 -9.23
N LEU A 38 0.74 6.12 -9.13
CA LEU A 38 0.43 7.27 -8.27
C LEU A 38 -0.25 8.35 -9.09
N GLY A 39 -1.56 8.54 -8.94
CA GLY A 39 -2.33 9.51 -9.70
C GLY A 39 -3.59 10.00 -8.99
N ASP A 40 -4.30 10.88 -9.70
CA ASP A 40 -5.58 11.48 -9.30
C ASP A 40 -6.61 10.43 -8.88
N ASP A 41 -7.56 10.86 -8.05
CA ASP A 41 -8.82 10.16 -7.85
C ASP A 41 -9.91 10.94 -8.62
N PRO A 42 -10.49 10.39 -9.71
CA PRO A 42 -10.34 9.02 -10.21
C PRO A 42 -9.02 8.78 -10.98
N PRO A 43 -8.53 7.53 -11.03
CA PRO A 43 -7.28 7.18 -11.71
C PRO A 43 -7.26 7.58 -13.19
N ARG A 44 -6.16 8.20 -13.62
CA ARG A 44 -5.86 8.41 -15.05
C ARG A 44 -5.09 7.18 -15.56
N ASP A 45 -5.57 6.47 -16.59
CA ASP A 45 -4.95 5.26 -17.19
C ASP A 45 -3.61 5.57 -17.89
N ARG A 46 -2.62 6.03 -17.13
CA ARG A 46 -1.25 6.30 -17.61
C ARG A 46 -0.48 5.01 -17.89
N THR A 47 -0.85 3.92 -17.23
CA THR A 47 -0.30 2.57 -17.50
C THR A 47 -0.62 2.10 -18.92
N GLY A 48 -1.70 2.61 -19.54
CA GLY A 48 -2.07 2.31 -20.92
C GLY A 48 -1.00 2.62 -21.97
N GLU A 49 -0.07 3.54 -21.71
CA GLU A 49 1.08 3.78 -22.60
C GLU A 49 2.05 2.60 -22.62
N LEU A 50 2.31 2.00 -21.45
CA LEU A 50 3.18 0.83 -21.31
C LEU A 50 2.51 -0.45 -21.82
N ARG A 51 1.18 -0.53 -21.74
CA ARG A 51 0.39 -1.66 -22.28
C ARG A 51 0.64 -1.88 -23.77
N LYS A 52 0.87 -0.79 -24.53
CA LYS A 52 1.17 -0.83 -25.98
C LYS A 52 2.52 -1.50 -26.30
N LEU A 53 3.39 -1.66 -25.31
CA LEU A 53 4.72 -2.27 -25.49
C LEU A 53 4.67 -3.81 -25.44
N GLY A 54 3.50 -4.41 -25.18
CA GLY A 54 3.30 -5.86 -25.30
C GLY A 54 3.89 -6.68 -24.14
N PHE A 55 4.05 -6.09 -22.96
CA PHE A 55 4.41 -6.86 -21.76
C PHE A 55 3.29 -7.78 -21.32
N ALA A 56 3.62 -8.91 -20.69
CA ALA A 56 2.63 -9.66 -19.93
C ALA A 56 2.13 -8.80 -18.77
N THR A 57 0.84 -8.89 -18.45
CA THR A 57 0.23 -8.03 -17.42
C THR A 57 -0.37 -8.84 -16.27
N ARG A 58 -0.34 -8.25 -15.07
CA ARG A 58 -1.04 -8.73 -13.87
C ARG A 58 -1.62 -7.56 -13.10
N HIS A 59 -2.73 -7.76 -12.38
CA HIS A 59 -3.30 -6.76 -11.48
C HIS A 59 -2.99 -7.08 -10.00
N LEU A 60 -2.95 -6.04 -9.16
CA LEU A 60 -2.81 -6.16 -7.69
C LEU A 60 -4.15 -6.02 -6.95
N GLY A 61 -5.24 -5.98 -7.70
CA GLY A 61 -6.60 -5.81 -7.19
C GLY A 61 -7.28 -4.62 -7.85
N SER A 62 -8.56 -4.42 -7.53
CA SER A 62 -9.39 -3.36 -8.11
C SER A 62 -9.19 -1.98 -7.47
N VAL A 63 -8.63 -1.93 -6.26
CA VAL A 63 -8.40 -0.68 -5.51
C VAL A 63 -6.97 -0.21 -5.71
N GLN A 64 -6.79 1.06 -6.03
CA GLN A 64 -5.48 1.66 -6.26
C GLN A 64 -4.60 1.60 -5.00
N MET A 65 -3.31 1.32 -5.21
CA MET A 65 -2.29 1.29 -4.17
C MET A 65 -1.27 2.40 -4.42
N THR A 66 -0.65 2.91 -3.36
CA THR A 66 0.58 3.71 -3.51
C THR A 66 1.72 2.85 -4.05
N THR A 67 2.74 3.47 -4.64
CA THR A 67 3.89 2.72 -5.20
C THR A 67 4.57 1.80 -4.20
N ASP A 68 4.84 2.31 -3.00
CA ASP A 68 5.45 1.54 -1.93
C ASP A 68 4.57 0.36 -1.50
N THR A 69 3.25 0.53 -1.44
CA THR A 69 2.31 -0.55 -1.14
C THR A 69 2.30 -1.58 -2.28
N ALA A 70 2.20 -1.15 -3.53
CA ALA A 70 2.21 -2.03 -4.69
C ALA A 70 3.48 -2.90 -4.74
N VAL A 71 4.65 -2.30 -4.52
CA VAL A 71 5.94 -3.02 -4.42
C VAL A 71 5.91 -4.03 -3.27
N ASN A 72 5.41 -3.62 -2.09
CA ASN A 72 5.31 -4.50 -0.93
C ASN A 72 4.35 -5.67 -1.13
N VAL A 73 3.25 -5.47 -1.86
CA VAL A 73 2.28 -6.51 -2.22
C VAL A 73 2.92 -7.46 -3.22
N THR A 74 3.49 -6.94 -4.31
CA THR A 74 4.19 -7.77 -5.31
C THR A 74 5.22 -8.66 -4.65
N ARG A 75 6.07 -8.12 -3.77
CA ARG A 75 7.07 -8.88 -3.02
C ARG A 75 6.46 -10.00 -2.18
N ARG A 76 5.38 -9.73 -1.43
CA ARG A 76 4.69 -10.74 -0.61
C ARG A 76 4.10 -11.86 -1.46
N VAL A 77 3.60 -11.55 -2.65
CA VAL A 77 3.07 -12.54 -3.58
C VAL A 77 4.18 -13.39 -4.19
N VAL A 78 5.20 -12.76 -4.77
CA VAL A 78 6.20 -13.48 -5.57
C VAL A 78 7.32 -14.11 -4.74
N GLU A 79 7.91 -13.35 -3.81
CA GLU A 79 8.95 -13.87 -2.91
C GLU A 79 8.33 -14.58 -1.70
N GLY A 80 7.32 -13.95 -1.09
CA GLY A 80 6.64 -14.48 0.09
C GLY A 80 5.63 -15.60 -0.22
N LYS A 81 5.42 -15.93 -1.50
CA LYS A 81 4.49 -16.96 -2.00
C LYS A 81 3.10 -16.90 -1.35
N THR A 82 2.67 -15.70 -0.97
CA THR A 82 1.37 -15.46 -0.34
C THR A 82 0.36 -15.09 -1.41
N PRO A 83 -0.72 -15.84 -1.63
CA PRO A 83 -1.74 -15.47 -2.62
C PRO A 83 -2.30 -14.07 -2.35
N LEU A 84 -2.58 -13.31 -3.42
CA LEU A 84 -2.99 -11.91 -3.34
C LEU A 84 -4.22 -11.70 -2.44
N ASP A 85 -5.18 -12.63 -2.46
CA ASP A 85 -6.41 -12.60 -1.65
C ASP A 85 -6.16 -12.91 -0.16
N LYS A 86 -4.98 -13.39 0.22
CA LYS A 86 -4.59 -13.68 1.61
C LYS A 86 -3.82 -12.55 2.27
N ILE A 87 -3.41 -11.53 1.52
CA ILE A 87 -2.79 -10.34 2.10
C ILE A 87 -3.88 -9.53 2.81
N PRO A 88 -3.72 -9.21 4.11
CA PRO A 88 -4.69 -8.38 4.80
C PRO A 88 -4.56 -6.93 4.31
N PHE A 89 -5.68 -6.32 3.94
CA PHE A 89 -5.74 -4.96 3.39
C PHE A 89 -6.63 -4.05 4.23
N ILE A 90 -6.35 -2.75 4.18
CA ILE A 90 -7.24 -1.67 4.63
C ILE A 90 -7.44 -0.75 3.44
N ASP A 91 -8.71 -0.56 3.07
CA ASP A 91 -9.10 0.35 2.01
C ASP A 91 -9.47 1.70 2.61
N HIS A 92 -8.96 2.76 2.00
CA HIS A 92 -9.23 4.14 2.36
C HIS A 92 -9.05 4.45 3.86
N PRO A 93 -7.87 4.16 4.47
CA PRO A 93 -7.70 4.30 5.90
C PRO A 93 -7.80 5.76 6.34
N GLU A 94 -8.52 5.98 7.44
CA GLU A 94 -8.50 7.23 8.17
C GLU A 94 -7.32 7.26 9.14
N ILE A 95 -6.38 8.18 8.90
CA ILE A 95 -5.19 8.40 9.72
C ILE A 95 -5.48 9.56 10.68
N LYS A 96 -5.37 9.27 11.97
CA LYS A 96 -5.51 10.29 13.02
C LYS A 96 -4.20 11.06 13.20
N LEU A 97 -4.23 12.37 12.95
CA LEU A 97 -3.07 13.26 13.07
C LEU A 97 -3.00 13.87 14.48
N ARG A 98 -4.14 14.33 15.02
CA ARG A 98 -4.32 14.88 16.38
C ARG A 98 -5.67 14.49 17.00
N LYS A 99 -6.04 15.07 18.15
CA LYS A 99 -7.29 14.75 18.86
C LYS A 99 -8.56 14.96 18.00
N LYS A 100 -8.56 15.98 17.14
CA LYS A 100 -9.68 16.40 16.29
C LYS A 100 -9.34 16.47 14.79
N GLU A 101 -8.16 16.00 14.39
CA GLU A 101 -7.68 16.09 13.01
C GLU A 101 -7.43 14.69 12.47
N THR A 102 -8.05 14.37 11.35
CA THR A 102 -7.91 13.11 10.64
C THR A 102 -7.80 13.38 9.14
N VAL A 103 -7.09 12.49 8.44
CA VAL A 103 -7.00 12.51 6.98
C VAL A 103 -7.38 11.13 6.44
N THR A 104 -8.17 11.10 5.37
CA THR A 104 -8.52 9.85 4.68
C THR A 104 -7.59 9.68 3.50
N MET A 105 -6.84 8.58 3.46
CA MET A 105 -5.96 8.27 2.33
C MET A 105 -6.76 7.54 1.25
N PRO A 106 -6.90 8.02 0.01
CA PRO A 106 -7.76 7.40 -1.00
C PRO A 106 -7.15 6.16 -1.67
N PHE A 107 -6.42 5.33 -0.93
CA PHE A 107 -5.71 4.15 -1.45
C PHE A 107 -5.90 2.92 -0.56
N ARG A 108 -5.61 1.75 -1.11
CA ARG A 108 -5.44 0.49 -0.38
C ARG A 108 -4.04 0.40 0.20
N TYR A 109 -3.95 -0.05 1.45
CA TYR A 109 -2.71 -0.32 2.17
C TYR A 109 -2.71 -1.74 2.74
N ILE A 110 -1.52 -2.30 2.98
CA ILE A 110 -1.38 -3.55 3.73
C ILE A 110 -1.76 -3.29 5.20
N ALA A 111 -2.60 -4.15 5.77
CA ALA A 111 -2.99 -4.09 7.16
C ALA A 111 -1.97 -4.79 8.05
N LEU A 112 -1.52 -4.10 9.09
CA LEU A 112 -0.67 -4.67 10.13
C LEU A 112 -1.49 -4.92 11.40
N PRO A 113 -1.15 -5.94 12.19
CA PRO A 113 -1.60 -5.98 13.57
C PRO A 113 -1.10 -4.72 14.30
N PRO A 114 -1.87 -4.18 15.25
CA PRO A 114 -1.45 -2.99 15.97
C PRO A 114 -0.15 -3.26 16.69
N LYS A 115 0.79 -2.32 16.58
CA LYS A 115 2.04 -2.36 17.32
C LYS A 115 1.67 -2.31 18.81
N GLU A 116 2.18 -3.25 19.59
CA GLU A 116 2.16 -3.08 21.04
C GLU A 116 2.99 -1.84 21.33
N SER A 117 2.36 -0.80 21.88
CA SER A 117 3.08 0.39 22.25
C SER A 117 4.09 -0.01 23.32
N THR A 118 5.38 0.19 23.03
CA THR A 118 6.39 0.38 24.08
C THR A 118 6.06 1.69 24.79
N GLU A 119 5.02 1.65 25.62
CA GLU A 119 4.77 2.63 26.66
C GLU A 119 5.58 2.17 27.87
N ILE A 120 6.59 2.96 28.23
CA ILE A 120 7.17 2.91 29.57
C ILE A 120 6.03 3.27 30.52
N ALA A 121 5.54 2.27 31.25
CA ALA A 121 4.57 2.46 32.31
C ALA A 121 5.19 3.40 33.35
N VAL A 122 4.61 4.59 33.50
CA VAL A 122 4.71 5.33 34.76
C VAL A 122 3.52 4.90 35.58
N GLU A 123 3.81 4.22 36.68
CA GLU A 123 2.83 3.65 37.61
C GLU A 123 1.90 4.73 38.17
N GLY A 124 0.61 4.42 38.20
CA GLY A 124 -0.43 5.22 38.82
C GLY A 124 -1.75 4.46 38.75
N GLU A 125 -2.06 3.71 39.81
CA GLU A 125 -3.32 3.01 40.02
C GLU A 125 -4.51 4.00 40.01
N ASP A 126 -5.56 3.70 39.25
CA ASP A 126 -6.83 3.24 39.82
C ASP A 126 -7.77 2.73 38.72
N SER A 127 -8.64 1.82 39.10
CA SER A 127 -9.28 0.80 38.26
C SER A 127 -10.75 1.11 37.97
N THR A 128 -11.19 1.06 36.71
CA THR A 128 -12.61 0.82 36.37
C THR A 128 -12.83 0.22 34.97
N LYS A 129 -13.39 -1.00 34.97
CA LYS A 129 -14.24 -1.72 34.00
C LYS A 129 -14.21 -1.38 32.48
N LYS A 130 -13.77 -2.42 31.73
CA LYS A 130 -14.34 -2.99 30.48
C LYS A 130 -14.53 -2.09 29.26
N SER A 131 -13.70 -2.38 28.25
CA SER A 131 -14.15 -2.80 26.91
C SER A 131 -13.00 -3.56 26.25
N LYS A 132 -13.18 -4.84 25.86
CA LYS A 132 -12.21 -5.53 24.98
C LYS A 132 -12.30 -4.84 23.61
N LYS A 133 -11.57 -3.73 23.46
CA LYS A 133 -11.45 -2.99 22.21
C LYS A 133 -10.77 -3.95 21.23
N ALA A 134 -11.46 -4.34 20.16
CA ALA A 134 -10.85 -5.11 19.09
C ALA A 134 -9.57 -4.37 18.66
N LYS A 135 -8.42 -5.06 18.70
CA LYS A 135 -7.12 -4.53 18.27
C LYS A 135 -7.29 -4.07 16.82
N LYS A 136 -7.42 -2.76 16.59
CA LYS A 136 -7.69 -2.16 15.27
C LYS A 136 -6.44 -2.34 14.40
N LEU A 137 -6.61 -2.86 13.18
CA LEU A 137 -5.51 -2.97 12.22
C LEU A 137 -5.04 -1.57 11.80
N GLU A 138 -3.75 -1.43 11.54
CA GLU A 138 -3.12 -0.17 11.12
C GLU A 138 -2.55 -0.31 9.71
N PRO A 139 -2.62 0.73 8.86
CA PRO A 139 -2.00 0.68 7.54
C PRO A 139 -0.47 0.70 7.65
N LEU A 140 0.21 -0.14 6.87
CA LEU A 140 1.66 -0.04 6.68
C LEU A 140 1.96 1.24 5.88
N LEU A 141 2.57 2.22 6.56
CA LEU A 141 3.00 3.48 5.95
C LEU A 141 4.54 3.55 5.89
N PRO A 142 5.12 4.24 4.89
CA PRO A 142 6.55 4.54 4.88
C PRO A 142 6.98 5.33 6.11
N PRO A 143 8.23 5.16 6.58
CA PRO A 143 8.82 6.04 7.60
C PRO A 143 8.72 7.51 7.16
N GLY A 144 8.38 8.42 8.09
CA GLY A 144 8.24 9.85 7.78
C GLY A 144 6.87 10.27 7.24
N MET A 145 6.02 9.33 6.81
CA MET A 145 4.74 9.67 6.16
C MET A 145 3.76 10.35 7.14
N ILE A 146 3.72 9.92 8.40
CA ILE A 146 2.85 10.52 9.42
C ILE A 146 3.29 11.95 9.73
N GLU A 147 4.59 12.20 9.83
CA GLU A 147 5.14 13.53 10.02
C GLU A 147 4.83 14.45 8.83
N LEU A 148 4.92 13.93 7.61
CA LEU A 148 4.60 14.68 6.41
C LEU A 148 3.12 15.08 6.36
N LEU A 149 2.20 14.15 6.67
CA LEU A 149 0.77 14.42 6.73
C LEU A 149 0.43 15.47 7.79
N LYS A 150 1.10 15.45 8.95
CA LYS A 150 0.93 16.49 9.98
C LYS A 150 1.38 17.86 9.48
N LYS A 151 2.54 17.92 8.84
CA LYS A 151 3.09 19.17 8.28
C LYS A 151 2.18 19.75 7.20
N ASP A 152 1.65 18.91 6.32
CA ASP A 152 0.72 19.30 5.26
C ASP A 152 -0.59 19.85 5.85
N ASN A 153 -1.15 19.16 6.84
CA ASN A 153 -2.36 19.61 7.54
C ASN A 153 -2.14 20.95 8.24
N ASP A 154 -0.99 21.17 8.90
CA ASP A 154 -0.67 22.45 9.53
C ASP A 154 -0.56 23.58 8.48
N ALA A 155 0.15 23.33 7.37
CA ALA A 155 0.28 24.31 6.29
C ALA A 155 -1.06 24.66 5.63
N ALA A 156 -1.99 23.71 5.53
CA ALA A 156 -3.33 23.94 5.00
C ALA A 156 -4.18 24.85 5.92
N LEU A 157 -3.95 24.80 7.23
CA LEU A 157 -4.61 25.69 8.20
C LEU A 157 -4.03 27.10 8.14
N ASP A 158 -2.74 27.26 7.87
CA ASP A 158 -2.08 28.56 7.73
C ASP A 158 -2.50 29.35 6.47
N LEU A 159 -3.25 28.72 5.55
CA LEU A 159 -3.81 29.38 4.35
C LEU A 159 -5.12 30.13 4.61
N PHE A 160 -5.67 30.08 5.83
CA PHE A 160 -6.90 30.74 6.26
C PHE A 160 -6.65 31.69 7.43
#